data_AF-A0A8J7H3J2-F1
#
_entry.id   AF-A0A8J7H3J2-F1
#
_cell.length_a   1.000
_cell.length_b   1.000
_cell.length_c   1.000
_cell.angle_alpha   90.00
_cell.angle_beta   90.00
_cell.angle_gamma   90.00
#
_symmetry.space_group_name_H-M   'P 1'
#
loop_
_entity.id
_entity.type
_entity.pdbx_description
1 polymer ?
#
loop_
_entity_poly.entity_id
_entity_poly.type
_entity_poly.pdbx_seq_one_letter_code
_entity_poly.pdbx_strand_id
1 'polypeptide(L)'
;MTASTAAASTRSLSVLRWVSLIAAAALGLWGEYTLAVAVGWHPVAAVAYPIALDAYLWAALAAGRRRDLGWALGLAIVSQQAAHVAPMLPHGAQIAVAALVAAVPPIIVWRVHVMFTPEPQPEPEPEPVAPPTPAEILRALVAELPPKGKRTAEQTAAVLTRIRAELPSLSETRIADALGVSDSYVRRIARAAL
;
A
#
# COMPACT_ATOMS: atom_id res chain seq x y z
N MET A 1 27.99 15.13 48.07
CA MET A 1 26.84 14.36 48.62
C MET A 1 25.53 14.53 47.84
N THR A 2 25.42 15.40 46.84
CA THR A 2 24.15 15.72 46.14
C THR A 2 23.86 14.85 44.90
N ALA A 3 24.87 14.30 44.24
CA ALA A 3 24.68 13.47 43.04
C ALA A 3 24.13 12.06 43.36
N SER A 4 24.50 11.49 44.52
CA SER A 4 24.06 10.14 44.93
C SER A 4 22.58 10.08 45.32
N THR A 5 22.02 11.17 45.87
CA THR A 5 20.59 11.26 46.21
C THR A 5 19.72 11.48 44.97
N ALA A 6 20.21 12.22 43.97
CA ALA A 6 19.50 12.41 42.70
C ALA A 6 19.36 11.10 41.90
N ALA A 7 20.42 10.28 41.82
CA ALA A 7 20.39 9.00 41.11
C ALA A 7 19.54 7.91 41.81
N ALA A 8 19.47 7.94 43.15
CA ALA A 8 18.59 7.05 43.89
C ALA A 8 17.11 7.39 43.66
N SER A 9 16.78 8.68 43.52
CA SER A 9 15.42 9.16 43.24
C SER A 9 14.90 8.68 41.88
N THR A 10 15.72 8.76 40.81
CA THR A 10 15.32 8.33 39.46
C THR A 10 15.06 6.83 39.36
N ARG A 11 15.87 6.00 40.05
CA ARG A 11 15.66 4.55 40.10
C ARG A 11 14.37 4.18 40.86
N SER A 12 14.13 4.78 42.02
CA SER A 12 12.92 4.52 42.80
C SER A 12 11.64 4.93 42.06
N LEU A 13 11.65 6.08 41.38
CA LEU A 13 10.53 6.50 40.53
C LEU A 13 10.31 5.54 39.35
N SER A 14 11.37 5.00 38.76
CA SER A 14 11.27 4.00 37.69
C SER A 14 10.63 2.69 38.18
N VAL A 15 11.01 2.19 39.36
CA VAL A 15 10.44 0.97 39.95
C VAL A 15 8.96 1.17 40.27
N LEU A 16 8.60 2.28 40.94
CA LEU A 16 7.21 2.59 41.26
C LEU A 16 6.33 2.69 40.01
N ARG A 17 6.86 3.29 38.94
CA ARG A 17 6.17 3.34 37.63
C ARG A 17 5.95 1.94 37.06
N TRP A 18 6.94 1.07 37.10
CA TRP A 18 6.78 -0.28 36.57
C TRP A 18 5.79 -1.10 37.40
N VAL A 19 5.85 -0.99 38.73
CA VAL A 19 4.92 -1.66 39.63
C VAL A 19 3.48 -1.17 39.38
N SER A 20 3.27 0.15 39.23
CA SER A 20 1.93 0.68 38.97
C SER A 20 1.39 0.24 37.61
N LEU A 21 2.25 0.19 36.57
CA LEU A 21 1.87 -0.32 35.25
C LEU A 21 1.49 -1.80 35.28
N ILE A 22 2.30 -2.63 35.94
CA ILE A 22 2.02 -4.08 36.07
C ILE A 22 0.73 -4.30 36.86
N ALA A 23 0.52 -3.56 37.95
CA ALA A 23 -0.69 -3.68 38.75
C ALA A 23 -1.94 -3.28 37.96
N ALA A 24 -1.87 -2.19 37.19
CA ALA A 24 -2.97 -1.76 36.32
C ALA A 24 -3.27 -2.78 35.21
N ALA A 25 -2.23 -3.32 34.57
CA ALA A 25 -2.37 -4.35 33.55
C ALA A 25 -2.99 -5.64 34.11
N ALA A 26 -2.53 -6.09 35.28
CA ALA A 26 -3.07 -7.28 35.95
C ALA A 26 -4.55 -7.10 36.35
N LEU A 27 -4.92 -5.92 36.83
CA LEU A 27 -6.32 -5.61 37.17
C LEU A 27 -7.20 -5.62 35.91
N GLY A 28 -6.70 -5.04 34.81
CA GLY A 28 -7.37 -5.08 33.51
C GLY A 28 -7.58 -6.50 33.00
N LEU A 29 -6.50 -7.28 32.96
CA LEU A 29 -6.50 -8.68 32.54
C LEU A 29 -7.54 -9.51 33.34
N TRP A 30 -7.61 -9.30 34.65
CA TRP A 30 -8.57 -9.99 35.52
C TRP A 30 -10.02 -9.61 35.19
N GLY A 31 -10.33 -8.33 35.05
CA GLY A 31 -11.67 -7.87 34.69
C GLY A 31 -12.15 -8.47 33.36
N GLU A 32 -11.31 -8.40 32.33
CA GLU A 32 -11.59 -8.94 30.99
C GLU A 32 -11.73 -10.46 30.99
N TYR A 33 -10.89 -11.19 31.73
CA TYR A 33 -11.02 -12.63 31.93
C TYR A 33 -12.36 -12.98 32.59
N THR A 34 -12.72 -12.30 33.68
CA THR A 34 -13.99 -12.56 34.38
C THR A 34 -15.20 -12.27 33.51
N LEU A 35 -15.14 -11.22 32.67
CA LEU A 35 -16.18 -10.93 31.70
C LEU A 35 -16.33 -12.05 30.67
N ALA A 36 -15.23 -12.53 30.09
CA ALA A 36 -15.28 -13.62 29.11
C ALA A 36 -15.86 -14.92 29.71
N VAL A 37 -15.48 -15.25 30.95
CA VAL A 37 -16.06 -16.39 31.68
C VAL A 37 -17.55 -16.17 31.96
N ALA A 38 -17.95 -14.97 32.39
CA ALA A 38 -19.35 -14.63 32.65
C ALA A 38 -20.23 -14.70 31.39
N VAL A 39 -19.64 -14.42 30.23
CA VAL A 39 -20.24 -14.56 28.90
C VAL A 39 -20.31 -16.03 28.42
N GLY A 40 -19.74 -16.96 29.19
CA GLY A 40 -19.82 -18.40 28.94
C GLY A 40 -18.65 -18.97 28.14
N TRP A 41 -17.54 -18.24 28.00
CA TRP A 41 -16.34 -18.78 27.35
C TRP A 41 -15.67 -19.83 28.23
N HIS A 42 -15.05 -20.82 27.59
CA HIS A 42 -14.20 -21.77 28.29
C HIS A 42 -13.02 -21.03 28.97
N PRO A 43 -12.64 -21.35 30.22
CA PRO A 43 -11.62 -20.60 30.97
C PRO A 43 -10.31 -20.42 30.20
N VAL A 44 -9.85 -21.44 29.48
CA VAL A 44 -8.63 -21.35 28.65
C VAL A 44 -8.78 -20.33 27.51
N ALA A 45 -9.96 -20.25 26.87
CA ALA A 45 -10.22 -19.28 25.81
C ALA A 45 -10.41 -17.87 26.38
N ALA A 46 -10.98 -17.74 27.58
CA ALA A 46 -11.15 -16.46 28.28
C ALA A 46 -9.81 -15.75 28.55
N VAL A 47 -8.71 -16.49 28.72
CA VAL A 47 -7.35 -15.90 28.86
C VAL A 47 -6.90 -15.23 27.56
N ALA A 48 -7.31 -15.73 26.40
CA ALA A 48 -6.91 -15.15 25.12
C ALA A 48 -7.55 -13.78 24.86
N TYR A 49 -8.69 -13.48 25.48
CA TYR A 49 -9.41 -12.23 25.30
C TYR A 49 -8.60 -11.00 25.72
N PRO A 50 -8.12 -10.87 26.96
CA PRO A 50 -7.31 -9.72 27.36
C PRO A 50 -5.97 -9.67 26.65
N ILE A 51 -5.35 -10.82 26.35
CA ILE A 51 -4.11 -10.88 25.57
C ILE A 51 -4.30 -10.26 24.17
N ALA A 52 -5.43 -10.52 23.52
CA ALA A 52 -5.74 -9.94 22.21
C ALA A 52 -5.92 -8.42 22.28
N LEU A 53 -6.58 -7.90 23.33
CA LEU A 53 -6.73 -6.46 23.56
C LEU A 53 -5.38 -5.77 23.80
N ASP A 54 -4.53 -6.35 24.65
CA ASP A 54 -3.18 -5.84 24.92
C ASP A 54 -2.29 -5.88 23.67
N ALA A 55 -2.37 -6.95 22.88
CA ALA A 55 -1.66 -7.05 21.61
C ALA A 55 -2.12 -5.97 20.62
N TYR A 56 -3.41 -5.64 20.58
CA TYR A 56 -3.93 -4.55 19.75
C TYR A 56 -3.40 -3.19 20.18
N LEU A 57 -3.40 -2.93 21.50
CA LEU A 57 -2.87 -1.71 22.08
C LEU A 57 -1.38 -1.55 21.73
N TRP A 58 -0.60 -2.62 21.88
CA TRP A 58 0.82 -2.64 21.55
C TRP A 58 1.08 -2.44 20.05
N ALA A 59 0.30 -3.10 19.19
CA ALA A 59 0.39 -2.93 17.74
C ALA A 59 0.10 -1.49 17.32
N ALA A 60 -0.93 -0.86 17.90
CA ALA A 60 -1.27 0.53 17.63
C ALA A 60 -0.18 1.50 18.08
N LEU A 61 0.46 1.25 19.23
CA LEU A 61 1.62 2.01 19.72
C LEU A 61 2.83 1.85 18.80
N ALA A 62 3.16 0.60 18.42
CA ALA A 62 4.29 0.28 17.55
C ALA A 62 4.13 0.91 16.16
N ALA A 63 2.90 0.98 15.65
CA ALA A 63 2.59 1.61 14.36
C ALA A 63 2.47 3.15 14.44
N GLY A 64 2.52 3.75 15.63
CA GLY A 64 2.37 5.20 15.81
C GLY A 64 0.98 5.77 15.45
N ARG A 65 -0.04 4.91 15.31
CA ARG A 65 -1.38 5.30 14.84
C ARG A 65 -2.28 5.74 15.99
N ARG A 66 -2.27 7.05 16.29
CA ARG A 66 -3.05 7.65 17.40
C ARG A 66 -4.54 7.30 17.40
N ARG A 67 -5.15 7.17 16.22
CA ARG A 67 -6.58 6.80 16.09
C ARG A 67 -6.83 5.36 16.56
N ASP A 68 -5.98 4.43 16.17
CA ASP A 68 -6.11 3.02 16.56
C ASP A 68 -5.76 2.82 18.04
N LEU A 69 -4.83 3.62 18.58
CA LEU A 69 -4.57 3.68 20.02
C LEU A 69 -5.83 4.10 20.79
N GLY A 70 -6.56 5.12 20.30
CA GLY A 70 -7.84 5.53 20.87
C GLY A 70 -8.89 4.43 20.85
N TRP A 71 -8.96 3.65 19.77
CA TRP A 71 -9.88 2.49 19.69
C TRP A 71 -9.51 1.38 20.67
N ALA A 72 -8.23 1.01 20.75
CA ALA A 72 -7.75 -0.01 21.69
C ALA A 72 -8.09 0.36 23.14
N LEU A 73 -7.80 1.61 23.54
CA LEU A 73 -8.15 2.13 24.86
C LEU A 73 -9.66 2.17 25.10
N GLY A 74 -10.45 2.59 24.11
CA GLY A 74 -11.91 2.61 24.21
C GLY A 74 -12.48 1.21 24.44
N LEU A 75 -11.99 0.21 23.71
CA LEU A 75 -12.41 -1.19 23.87
C LEU A 75 -12.04 -1.74 25.25
N ALA A 76 -10.82 -1.47 25.73
CA ALA A 76 -10.39 -1.87 27.06
C ALA A 76 -11.28 -1.25 28.15
N ILE A 77 -11.54 0.06 28.09
CA ILE A 77 -12.41 0.76 29.05
C ILE A 77 -13.82 0.17 29.04
N VAL A 78 -14.43 0.00 27.87
CA VAL A 78 -15.78 -0.58 27.74
C VAL A 78 -15.81 -1.99 28.30
N SER A 79 -14.78 -2.80 28.04
CA SER A 79 -14.66 -4.15 28.57
C SER A 79 -14.61 -4.18 30.10
N GLN A 80 -13.82 -3.30 30.71
CA GLN A 80 -13.79 -3.16 32.18
C GLN A 80 -15.14 -2.77 32.76
N GLN A 81 -15.84 -1.79 32.16
CA GLN A 81 -17.18 -1.41 32.62
C GLN A 81 -18.17 -2.57 32.46
N ALA A 82 -18.11 -3.29 31.34
CA ALA A 82 -18.93 -4.46 31.09
C ALA A 82 -18.69 -5.57 32.12
N ALA A 83 -17.44 -5.81 32.54
CA ALA A 83 -17.11 -6.81 33.56
C ALA A 83 -17.84 -6.54 34.90
N HIS A 84 -17.97 -5.27 35.29
CA HIS A 84 -18.66 -4.89 36.51
C HIS A 84 -20.19 -4.91 36.38
N VAL A 85 -20.73 -4.56 35.21
CA VAL A 85 -22.17 -4.43 34.98
C VAL A 85 -22.82 -5.75 34.57
N ALA A 86 -22.11 -6.63 33.86
CA ALA A 86 -22.65 -7.86 33.30
C ALA A 86 -23.38 -8.77 34.33
N PRO A 87 -22.86 -8.98 35.55
CA PRO A 87 -23.55 -9.79 36.56
C PRO A 87 -24.88 -9.18 37.03
N MET A 88 -25.06 -7.86 36.88
CA MET A 88 -26.24 -7.12 37.33
C MET A 88 -27.34 -7.03 36.26
N LEU A 89 -27.04 -7.45 35.03
CA LEU A 89 -27.98 -7.35 33.91
C LEU A 89 -28.98 -8.51 33.90
N PRO A 90 -30.23 -8.29 33.43
CA PRO A 90 -31.15 -9.38 33.16
C PRO A 90 -30.59 -10.29 32.06
N HIS A 91 -30.98 -11.56 32.06
CA HIS A 91 -30.40 -12.59 31.19
C HIS A 91 -30.37 -12.21 29.69
N GLY A 92 -31.44 -11.59 29.17
CA GLY A 92 -31.46 -11.11 27.77
C GLY A 92 -30.42 -10.03 27.47
N ALA A 93 -30.15 -9.14 28.42
CA ALA A 93 -29.11 -8.11 28.27
C ALA A 93 -27.70 -8.70 28.44
N GLN A 94 -27.52 -9.75 29.23
CA GLN A 94 -26.27 -10.50 29.29
C GLN A 94 -25.93 -11.13 27.93
N ILE A 95 -26.92 -11.67 27.21
CA ILE A 95 -26.73 -12.20 25.85
C ILE A 95 -26.30 -11.09 24.88
N ALA A 96 -26.88 -9.88 25.00
CA ALA A 96 -26.47 -8.75 24.18
C ALA A 96 -25.02 -8.31 24.47
N VAL A 97 -24.63 -8.23 25.74
CA VAL A 97 -23.24 -7.95 26.15
C VAL A 97 -22.29 -9.05 25.67
N ALA A 98 -22.70 -10.32 25.80
CA ALA A 98 -21.96 -11.46 25.29
C ALA A 98 -21.68 -11.35 23.78
N ALA A 99 -22.70 -11.05 22.99
CA ALA A 99 -22.57 -10.86 21.55
C ALA A 99 -21.65 -9.67 21.21
N LEU A 100 -21.78 -8.56 21.94
CA LEU A 100 -20.92 -7.38 21.77
C LEU A 100 -19.44 -7.72 22.07
N VAL A 101 -19.18 -8.36 23.21
CA VAL A 101 -17.83 -8.77 23.62
C VAL A 101 -17.25 -9.78 22.63
N ALA A 102 -18.06 -10.70 22.11
CA ALA A 102 -17.65 -11.67 21.10
C ALA A 102 -17.28 -11.03 19.74
N ALA A 103 -17.78 -9.82 19.44
CA ALA A 103 -17.38 -9.07 18.25
C ALA A 103 -16.01 -8.36 18.41
N VAL A 104 -15.50 -8.22 19.62
CA VAL A 104 -14.23 -7.52 19.88
C VAL A 104 -13.01 -8.23 19.25
N PRO A 105 -12.81 -9.56 19.43
CA PRO A 105 -11.70 -10.26 18.77
C PRO A 105 -11.64 -10.11 17.24
N PRO A 106 -12.72 -10.34 16.46
CA PRO A 106 -12.65 -10.17 15.01
C PRO A 106 -12.38 -8.72 14.59
N ILE A 107 -12.88 -7.72 15.35
CA ILE A 107 -12.55 -6.31 15.11
C ILE A 107 -11.05 -6.06 15.32
N ILE A 108 -10.47 -6.58 16.41
CA ILE A 108 -9.04 -6.48 16.69
C ILE A 108 -8.23 -7.09 15.56
N VAL A 109 -8.54 -8.33 15.16
CA VAL A 109 -7.82 -9.04 14.09
C VAL A 109 -7.88 -8.25 12.79
N TRP A 110 -9.06 -7.77 12.41
CA TRP A 110 -9.23 -6.94 11.21
C TRP A 110 -8.41 -5.65 11.29
N ARG A 111 -8.47 -4.94 12.42
CA ARG A 111 -7.73 -3.69 12.63
C ARG A 111 -6.23 -3.87 12.58
N VAL A 112 -5.72 -4.91 13.25
CA VAL A 112 -4.29 -5.25 13.22
C VAL A 112 -3.87 -5.63 11.80
N HIS A 113 -4.65 -6.44 11.09
CA HIS A 113 -4.36 -6.80 9.71
C HIS A 113 -4.25 -5.56 8.81
N VAL A 114 -5.25 -4.68 8.82
CA VAL A 114 -5.27 -3.43 8.04
C VAL A 114 -4.14 -2.47 8.43
N MET A 115 -3.64 -2.52 9.67
CA MET A 115 -2.49 -1.70 10.07
C MET A 115 -1.19 -2.11 9.39
N PHE A 116 -1.01 -3.40 9.09
CA PHE A 116 0.22 -3.93 8.51
C PHE A 116 0.11 -4.27 7.03
N THR A 117 -1.07 -4.20 6.43
CA THR A 117 -1.21 -4.26 4.98
C THR A 117 -0.54 -3.02 4.37
N PRO A 118 0.51 -3.19 3.55
CA PRO A 118 1.11 -2.07 2.84
C PRO A 118 0.04 -1.40 2.00
N GLU A 119 -0.03 -0.07 2.05
CA GLU A 119 -0.86 0.66 1.12
C GLU A 119 -0.42 0.27 -0.30
N PRO A 120 -1.35 -0.11 -1.20
CA PRO A 120 -0.99 -0.42 -2.57
C PRO A 120 -0.18 0.75 -3.10
N GLN A 121 1.10 0.51 -3.39
CA GLN A 121 1.88 1.55 -4.06
C GLN A 121 1.13 1.85 -5.36
N PRO A 122 0.86 3.13 -5.67
CA PRO A 122 0.28 3.49 -6.95
C PRO A 122 1.14 2.82 -8.01
N GLU A 123 0.52 1.94 -8.80
CA GLU A 123 1.18 1.28 -9.92
C GLU A 123 1.81 2.40 -10.74
N PRO A 124 3.12 2.32 -11.05
CA PRO A 124 3.81 3.40 -11.72
C PRO A 124 3.02 3.76 -12.97
N GLU A 125 2.56 5.01 -13.00
CA GLU A 125 1.82 5.55 -14.13
C GLU A 125 2.65 5.23 -15.38
N PRO A 126 2.08 4.60 -16.42
CA PRO A 126 2.84 4.15 -17.57
C PRO A 126 3.62 5.35 -18.09
N GLU A 127 4.95 5.26 -18.05
CA GLU A 127 5.81 6.35 -18.48
C GLU A 127 5.32 6.84 -19.85
N PRO A 128 5.14 8.16 -20.04
CA PRO A 128 4.74 8.69 -21.33
C PRO A 128 5.69 8.16 -22.38
N VAL A 129 5.18 7.28 -23.26
CA VAL A 129 5.98 6.75 -24.36
C VAL A 129 6.50 7.95 -25.14
N ALA A 130 7.81 8.16 -25.10
CA ALA A 130 8.42 9.29 -25.79
C ALA A 130 7.95 9.27 -27.26
N PRO A 131 7.60 10.43 -27.85
CA PRO A 131 7.22 10.46 -29.24
C PRO A 131 8.35 9.83 -30.08
N PRO A 132 8.01 9.00 -31.08
CA PRO A 132 9.00 8.27 -31.86
C PRO A 132 9.97 9.27 -32.51
N THR A 133 11.26 8.96 -32.42
CA THR A 133 12.30 9.78 -33.00
C THR A 133 12.18 9.79 -34.53
N PRO A 134 12.65 10.84 -35.23
CA PRO A 134 12.71 10.86 -36.69
C PRO A 134 13.34 9.61 -37.33
N ALA A 135 14.34 9.02 -36.65
CA ALA A 135 15.01 7.80 -37.10
C ALA A 135 14.12 6.56 -36.99
N GLU A 136 13.28 6.47 -35.96
CA GLU A 136 12.32 5.37 -35.78
C GLU A 136 11.17 5.45 -36.78
N ILE A 137 10.65 6.66 -37.02
CA ILE A 137 9.63 6.92 -38.05
C ILE A 137 10.17 6.52 -39.43
N LEU A 138 11.38 6.99 -39.78
CA LEU A 138 12.02 6.65 -41.05
C LEU A 138 12.22 5.14 -41.20
N ARG A 139 12.67 4.46 -40.14
CA ARG A 139 12.88 3.01 -40.15
C ARG A 139 11.57 2.26 -40.34
N ALA A 140 10.50 2.68 -39.66
CA ALA A 140 9.17 2.08 -39.80
C ALA A 140 8.66 2.22 -41.25
N LEU A 141 8.72 3.43 -41.81
CA LEU A 141 8.29 3.70 -43.19
C LEU A 141 9.10 2.92 -44.24
N VAL A 142 10.41 2.78 -44.04
CA VAL A 142 11.26 1.98 -44.95
C VAL A 142 10.99 0.48 -44.79
N ALA A 143 10.65 0.00 -43.60
CA ALA A 143 10.33 -1.40 -43.34
C ALA A 143 9.03 -1.85 -44.04
N GLU A 144 8.13 -0.92 -44.36
CA GLU A 144 6.93 -1.22 -45.17
C GLU A 144 7.27 -1.54 -46.64
N LEU A 145 8.46 -1.17 -47.13
CA LEU A 145 8.86 -1.46 -48.50
C LEU A 145 9.25 -2.94 -48.67
N PRO A 146 8.92 -3.57 -49.82
CA PRO A 146 9.47 -4.87 -50.18
C PRO A 146 11.00 -4.89 -50.13
N PRO A 147 11.65 -6.06 -50.00
CA PRO A 147 13.10 -6.14 -50.04
C PRO A 147 13.68 -5.56 -51.34
N LYS A 148 14.92 -5.05 -51.24
CA LYS A 148 15.65 -4.47 -52.37
C LYS A 148 15.67 -5.45 -53.56
N GLY A 149 15.31 -4.96 -54.75
CA GLY A 149 15.16 -5.77 -55.97
C GLY A 149 13.73 -6.19 -56.30
N LYS A 150 12.78 -6.09 -55.35
CA LYS A 150 11.34 -6.31 -55.58
C LYS A 150 10.48 -5.05 -55.45
N ARG A 151 11.11 -3.89 -55.22
CA ARG A 151 10.43 -2.60 -55.07
C ARG A 151 10.09 -2.02 -56.44
N THR A 152 8.84 -1.58 -56.62
CA THR A 152 8.47 -0.79 -57.80
C THR A 152 8.77 0.69 -57.58
N ALA A 153 8.87 1.45 -58.68
CA ALA A 153 9.04 2.90 -58.62
C ALA A 153 7.87 3.57 -57.88
N GLU A 154 6.64 3.10 -58.12
CA GLU A 154 5.41 3.59 -57.47
C GLU A 154 5.42 3.36 -55.95
N GLN A 155 5.80 2.16 -55.50
CA GLN A 155 5.92 1.86 -54.06
C GLN A 155 6.95 2.77 -53.39
N THR A 156 8.08 3.01 -54.07
CA THR A 156 9.12 3.91 -53.56
C THR A 156 8.63 5.36 -53.52
N ALA A 157 7.87 5.80 -54.52
CA ALA A 157 7.28 7.14 -54.57
C ALA A 157 6.27 7.35 -53.41
N ALA A 158 5.38 6.38 -53.17
CA ALA A 158 4.40 6.46 -52.09
C ALA A 158 5.07 6.60 -50.70
N VAL A 159 6.12 5.83 -50.44
CA VAL A 159 6.88 5.93 -49.19
C VAL A 159 7.65 7.24 -49.09
N LEU A 160 8.24 7.72 -50.19
CA LEU A 160 8.89 9.03 -50.23
C LEU A 160 7.92 10.18 -49.89
N THR A 161 6.69 10.12 -50.39
CA THR A 161 5.64 11.10 -50.06
C THR A 161 5.32 11.09 -48.57
N ARG A 162 5.17 9.91 -47.95
CA ARG A 162 4.94 9.79 -46.50
C ARG A 162 6.12 10.28 -45.67
N ILE A 163 7.35 9.91 -46.05
CA ILE A 163 8.56 10.40 -45.38
C ILE A 163 8.62 11.93 -45.40
N ARG A 164 8.27 12.58 -46.52
CA ARG A 164 8.28 14.05 -46.61
C ARG A 164 7.17 14.70 -45.79
N ALA A 165 6.01 14.07 -45.69
CA ALA A 165 4.91 14.57 -44.88
C ALA A 165 5.21 14.45 -43.38
N GLU A 166 5.79 13.34 -42.94
CA GLU A 166 6.07 13.06 -41.53
C GLU A 166 7.41 13.67 -41.07
N LEU A 167 8.41 13.80 -41.96
CA LEU A 167 9.77 14.25 -41.65
C LEU A 167 10.24 15.35 -42.63
N PRO A 168 9.65 16.55 -42.61
CA PRO A 168 9.93 17.61 -43.59
C PRO A 168 11.36 18.17 -43.53
N SER A 169 12.07 17.98 -42.41
CA SER A 169 13.45 18.44 -42.21
C SER A 169 14.52 17.41 -42.64
N LEU A 170 14.12 16.23 -43.08
CA LEU A 170 15.05 15.16 -43.43
C LEU A 170 15.71 15.42 -44.79
N SER A 171 17.04 15.35 -44.85
CA SER A 171 17.77 15.57 -46.10
C SER A 171 17.60 14.43 -47.11
N GLU A 172 17.67 14.75 -48.40
CA GLU A 172 17.57 13.75 -49.48
C GLU A 172 18.62 12.65 -49.36
N THR A 173 19.84 13.00 -48.93
CA THR A 173 20.93 12.05 -48.73
C THR A 173 20.60 11.03 -47.63
N ARG A 174 20.02 11.47 -46.51
CA ARG A 174 19.59 10.55 -45.44
C ARG A 174 18.45 9.63 -45.88
N ILE A 175 17.55 10.14 -46.72
CA ILE A 175 16.48 9.34 -47.32
C ILE A 175 17.07 8.30 -48.28
N ALA A 176 18.03 8.71 -49.11
CA ALA A 176 18.70 7.83 -50.08
C ALA A 176 19.48 6.70 -49.37
N ASP A 177 20.23 7.04 -48.32
CA ASP A 177 20.95 6.08 -47.47
C ASP A 177 19.99 5.06 -46.84
N ALA A 178 18.89 5.53 -46.25
CA ALA A 178 17.89 4.66 -45.61
C ALA A 178 17.20 3.73 -46.61
N LEU A 179 16.94 4.21 -47.83
CA LEU A 179 16.36 3.40 -48.91
C LEU A 179 17.39 2.50 -49.61
N GLY A 180 18.69 2.74 -49.41
CA GLY A 180 19.79 2.04 -50.08
C GLY A 180 19.85 2.33 -51.59
N VAL A 181 19.56 3.57 -51.98
CA VAL A 181 19.54 4.08 -53.37
C VAL A 181 20.39 5.36 -53.48
N SER A 182 20.59 5.89 -54.69
CA SER A 182 21.31 7.16 -54.87
C SER A 182 20.43 8.39 -54.67
N ASP A 183 21.02 9.52 -54.25
CA ASP A 183 20.34 10.82 -54.14
C ASP A 183 19.68 11.23 -55.47
N SER A 184 20.35 10.95 -56.59
CA SER A 184 19.83 11.22 -57.93
C SER A 184 18.54 10.44 -58.23
N TYR A 185 18.42 9.22 -57.70
CA TYR A 185 17.23 8.39 -57.83
C TYR A 185 16.08 8.97 -57.01
N VAL A 186 16.34 9.37 -55.76
CA VAL A 186 15.34 10.02 -54.89
C VAL A 186 14.79 11.28 -55.55
N ARG A 187 15.66 12.16 -56.06
CA ARG A 187 15.26 13.37 -56.80
C ARG A 187 14.44 13.07 -58.06
N ARG A 188 14.78 12.00 -58.78
CA ARG A 188 14.05 11.61 -60.00
C ARG A 188 12.64 11.13 -59.67
N ILE A 189 12.50 10.25 -58.67
CA ILE A 189 11.18 9.75 -58.23
C ILE A 189 10.34 10.88 -57.64
N ALA A 190 10.94 11.74 -56.83
CA ALA A 190 10.27 12.91 -56.26
C ALA A 190 9.69 13.85 -57.31
N ARG A 191 10.40 14.06 -58.44
CA ARG A 191 9.90 14.89 -59.55
C ARG A 191 8.79 14.23 -60.35
N ALA A 192 8.76 12.89 -60.39
CA ALA A 192 7.72 12.15 -61.09
C ALA A 192 6.43 11.98 -60.28
N ALA A 193 6.47 12.29 -58.98
CA ALA A 193 5.34 12.18 -58.05
C ALA A 193 4.63 13.52 -57.78
N LEU A 194 5.12 14.62 -58.38
CA LEU A 194 4.49 15.96 -58.41
C LEU A 194 3.68 16.11 -59.70
#